data_AF-A0AAN6N0B4-F1
#
_entry.id   AF-A0AAN6N0B4-F1
#
_cell.length_a   1.000
_cell.length_b   1.000
_cell.length_c   1.000
_cell.angle_alpha   90.00
_cell.angle_beta   90.00
_cell.angle_gamma   90.00
#
_symmetry.space_group_name_H-M   'P 1'
#
loop_
_entity.id
_entity.type
_entity.pdbx_description
1 polymer ?
#
loop_
_entity_poly.entity_id
_entity_poly.type
_entity_poly.pdbx_seq_one_letter_code
_entity_poly.pdbx_strand_id
1 'polypeptide(L)'
;MDPTARVEPADISTIPGAAPVDRAANTPGGIHELISSRERLSETVRNSIISIKSKRSSTSGSLWRARRGKAPQLEKADAEVIVDGRDGDARKSAVGRSDRDGTKRPLHLLALPAELQLMILARLRFADVERLRRTCKTLRAIADPRQIRTLWGPMQLQMELMGHCKSCLMYDPFRSRLLLSTPLDPGYPLASRCIECALKDDDPRIKIGRKISLANFETVWPCRHCGRPVIEGASYGHEQFHRNCYKAYSDALFGFFILGWIQFSLGVVGLALAVKFFRGAIMVFAPAVTAFLQLWICLFFLIFRGNRVRTYVYTLFFELATVGCWIPPVYYIAMDIAGNPDEPVPTSTQATLAIFALNMFFRLLNAFGNIVLLFEYDMTRAHRPTASTWRKTVHPFAMALIRWTYPQAMEQKYPPDYN
;
A
#
# COMPACT_ATOMS: atom_id res chain seq x y z
N MET A 1 11.71 57.72 -49.72
CA MET A 1 10.95 58.27 -48.57
C MET A 1 10.39 57.08 -47.82
N ASP A 2 10.95 56.84 -46.65
CA ASP A 2 10.70 55.70 -45.75
C ASP A 2 9.24 55.50 -45.38
N PRO A 3 8.82 54.24 -45.19
CA PRO A 3 8.08 53.93 -43.98
C PRO A 3 8.52 52.59 -43.38
N THR A 4 9.48 52.63 -42.46
CA THR A 4 9.75 51.54 -41.51
C THR A 4 9.25 51.94 -40.13
N ALA A 5 7.95 51.73 -39.88
CA ALA A 5 7.38 51.86 -38.54
C ALA A 5 7.74 50.61 -37.72
N ARG A 6 8.69 50.79 -36.80
CA ARG A 6 8.99 49.84 -35.72
C ARG A 6 7.77 49.70 -34.82
N VAL A 7 7.30 48.46 -34.66
CA VAL A 7 6.36 48.05 -33.62
C VAL A 7 7.19 47.64 -32.40
N GLU A 8 7.08 48.40 -31.31
CA GLU A 8 7.57 48.01 -29.98
C GLU A 8 6.67 46.91 -29.40
N PRO A 9 7.21 45.84 -28.79
CA PRO A 9 6.41 44.90 -28.04
C PRO A 9 6.05 45.45 -26.66
N ALA A 10 4.75 45.49 -26.38
CA ALA A 10 4.16 45.90 -25.12
C ALA A 10 4.57 44.98 -23.96
N ASP A 11 4.91 45.59 -22.82
CA ASP A 11 5.04 44.98 -21.51
C ASP A 11 3.73 44.31 -21.08
N ILE A 12 3.70 42.98 -21.07
CA ILE A 12 2.65 42.19 -20.42
C ILE A 12 3.12 41.84 -19.02
N SER A 13 2.95 42.77 -18.10
CA SER A 13 2.98 42.52 -16.67
C SER A 13 1.67 43.00 -16.04
N THR A 14 0.66 42.12 -15.98
CA THR A 14 -0.34 42.00 -14.89
C THR A 14 -1.48 41.07 -15.32
N ILE A 15 -1.39 39.79 -14.93
CA ILE A 15 -2.56 38.92 -14.77
C ILE A 15 -2.55 38.43 -13.32
N PRO A 16 -3.56 38.78 -12.50
CA PRO A 16 -3.67 38.26 -11.14
C PRO A 16 -4.34 36.88 -11.19
N GLY A 17 -3.61 35.82 -10.78
CA GLY A 17 -4.21 34.48 -10.62
C GLY A 17 -3.35 33.26 -10.99
N ALA A 18 -2.04 33.40 -11.25
CA ALA A 18 -1.17 32.26 -11.47
C ALA A 18 -0.60 31.72 -10.15
N ALA A 19 -0.82 30.43 -9.87
CA ALA A 19 -0.21 29.72 -8.76
C ALA A 19 1.34 29.71 -8.88
N PRO A 20 2.08 29.76 -7.76
CA PRO A 20 3.54 29.81 -7.79
C PRO A 20 4.11 28.53 -8.39
N VAL A 21 5.01 28.70 -9.36
CA VAL A 21 5.88 27.65 -9.90
C VAL A 21 7.00 27.43 -8.89
N ASP A 22 6.93 26.33 -8.14
CA ASP A 22 8.00 25.93 -7.21
C ASP A 22 9.27 25.54 -7.97
N ARG A 23 10.23 26.46 -8.00
CA ARG A 23 11.65 26.18 -8.25
C ARG A 23 12.29 25.70 -6.95
N ALA A 24 12.25 24.39 -6.71
CA ALA A 24 13.11 23.76 -5.70
C ALA A 24 13.38 22.30 -6.07
N ALA A 25 14.41 22.07 -6.89
CA ALA A 25 15.26 20.87 -6.89
C ALA A 25 16.20 20.90 -8.12
N ASN A 26 17.12 21.85 -8.15
CA ASN A 26 18.32 21.76 -8.99
C ASN A 26 19.52 22.11 -8.11
N THR A 27 20.17 21.10 -7.54
CA THR A 27 21.50 21.24 -6.96
C THR A 27 22.32 20.04 -7.44
N PRO A 28 23.41 20.25 -8.20
CA PRO A 28 24.31 19.18 -8.59
C PRO A 28 25.32 18.95 -7.46
N GLY A 29 25.16 17.85 -6.71
CA GLY A 29 26.01 17.53 -5.56
C GLY A 29 26.75 16.22 -5.75
N GLY A 30 27.76 16.19 -6.63
CA GLY A 30 28.70 15.08 -6.73
C GLY A 30 29.79 15.17 -5.64
N ILE A 31 30.14 14.01 -5.09
CA ILE A 31 31.38 13.71 -4.34
C ILE A 31 31.46 14.20 -2.87
N HIS A 32 30.85 15.33 -2.48
CA HIS A 32 30.95 15.79 -1.08
C HIS A 32 30.06 15.03 -0.08
N GLU A 33 29.10 14.23 -0.54
CA GLU A 33 28.16 13.48 0.31
C GLU A 33 28.69 12.11 0.78
N LEU A 34 29.73 11.59 0.13
CA LEU A 34 30.32 10.28 0.48
C LEU A 34 31.10 10.32 1.80
N ILE A 35 31.70 11.46 2.15
CA ILE A 35 32.49 11.61 3.38
C ILE A 35 31.57 11.76 4.61
N SER A 36 30.42 12.43 4.46
CA SER A 36 29.38 12.56 5.50
C SER A 36 28.62 11.24 5.77
N SER A 37 28.54 10.35 4.77
CA SER A 37 27.84 9.06 4.91
C SER A 37 28.53 8.08 5.88
N ARG A 38 29.86 8.19 6.04
CA ARG A 38 30.65 7.25 6.86
C ARG A 38 30.40 7.43 8.36
N GLU A 39 30.16 8.66 8.81
CA GLU A 39 29.79 8.95 10.21
C GLU A 39 28.34 8.56 10.53
N ARG A 40 27.41 8.72 9.57
CA ARG A 40 25.99 8.31 9.72
C ARG A 40 25.77 6.80 9.66
N LEU A 41 26.59 6.06 8.91
CA LEU A 41 26.57 4.59 8.89
C LEU A 41 26.97 4.01 10.25
N SER A 42 27.94 4.62 10.93
CA SER A 42 28.36 4.25 12.28
C SER A 42 27.24 4.40 13.32
N GLU A 43 26.47 5.49 13.28
CA GLU A 43 25.33 5.71 14.18
C GLU A 43 24.15 4.78 13.89
N THR A 44 23.88 4.49 12.62
CA THR A 44 22.79 3.59 12.21
C THR A 44 23.07 2.14 12.63
N VAL A 45 24.32 1.70 12.51
CA VAL A 45 24.77 0.38 12.99
C VAL A 45 24.77 0.33 14.52
N ARG A 46 25.23 1.39 15.21
CA ARG A 46 25.20 1.49 16.68
C ARG A 46 23.78 1.43 17.23
N ASN A 47 22.82 2.12 16.60
CA ASN A 47 21.41 2.12 17.00
C ASN A 47 20.73 0.76 16.73
N SER A 48 21.18 0.03 15.71
CA SER A 48 20.69 -1.32 15.42
C SER A 48 21.18 -2.36 16.46
N ILE A 49 22.41 -2.22 16.95
CA ILE A 49 22.98 -3.09 18.00
C ILE A 49 22.32 -2.85 19.37
N ILE A 50 22.03 -1.58 19.71
CA ILE A 50 21.33 -1.25 20.98
C ILE A 50 19.88 -1.77 20.97
N SER A 51 19.20 -1.77 19.81
CA SER A 51 17.85 -2.34 19.65
C SER A 51 17.79 -3.87 19.78
N ILE A 52 18.90 -4.58 19.57
CA ILE A 52 18.97 -6.04 19.78
C ILE A 52 19.14 -6.35 21.27
N LYS A 53 19.82 -5.48 22.03
CA LYS A 53 20.04 -5.66 23.47
C LYS A 53 18.80 -5.36 24.33
N SER A 54 17.87 -4.52 23.87
CA SER A 54 16.61 -4.24 24.58
C SER A 54 15.49 -5.27 24.36
N LYS A 55 15.67 -6.21 23.42
CA LYS A 55 14.63 -7.19 23.04
C LYS A 55 14.56 -8.43 23.94
N ARG A 56 15.23 -8.41 25.11
CA ARG A 56 15.17 -9.49 26.12
C ARG A 56 14.26 -9.18 27.33
N SER A 57 13.57 -8.04 27.35
CA SER A 57 12.60 -7.73 28.41
C SER A 57 11.42 -6.91 27.90
N SER A 58 10.44 -7.57 27.29
CA SER A 58 9.01 -7.16 27.31
C SER A 58 8.20 -8.07 26.39
N THR A 59 7.74 -9.18 26.96
CA THR A 59 6.63 -9.95 26.41
C THR A 59 5.35 -9.22 26.81
N SER A 60 4.66 -8.60 25.86
CA SER A 60 3.29 -8.12 26.05
C SER A 60 2.58 -8.12 24.70
N GLY A 61 1.72 -9.13 24.51
CA GLY A 61 0.79 -9.23 23.40
C GLY A 61 -0.51 -8.47 23.66
N SER A 62 -1.43 -8.60 22.68
CA SER A 62 -2.76 -7.96 22.57
C SER A 62 -2.68 -6.48 22.14
N LEU A 63 -3.50 -5.93 21.25
CA LEU A 63 -4.85 -6.23 20.79
C LEU A 63 -4.92 -6.01 19.27
N TRP A 64 -5.73 -6.80 18.56
CA TRP A 64 -6.64 -6.40 17.47
C TRP A 64 -7.25 -7.68 16.86
N ARG A 65 -8.12 -8.34 17.62
CA ARG A 65 -9.03 -9.36 17.10
C ARG A 65 -10.32 -9.34 17.95
N ALA A 66 -11.46 -9.39 17.26
CA ALA A 66 -12.84 -9.47 17.77
C ALA A 66 -13.60 -8.13 18.00
N ARG A 67 -14.28 -7.67 16.93
CA ARG A 67 -15.63 -7.09 17.01
C ARG A 67 -16.47 -7.65 15.86
N ARG A 68 -17.04 -8.84 16.06
CA ARG A 68 -18.27 -9.28 15.38
C ARG A 68 -19.35 -9.28 16.47
N GLY A 69 -20.32 -8.39 16.34
CA GLY A 69 -21.46 -8.32 17.26
C GLY A 69 -22.37 -9.54 17.08
N LYS A 70 -22.64 -10.23 18.18
CA LYS A 70 -23.84 -11.07 18.34
C LYS A 70 -24.95 -10.19 18.91
N ALA A 71 -26.14 -10.28 18.33
CA ALA A 71 -27.37 -9.67 18.81
C ALA A 71 -27.82 -10.34 20.13
N PRO A 72 -28.46 -9.62 21.07
CA PRO A 72 -29.18 -10.25 22.16
C PRO A 72 -30.58 -10.67 21.70
N GLN A 73 -30.89 -11.96 21.87
CA GLN A 73 -32.24 -12.52 21.80
C GLN A 73 -33.05 -12.04 23.01
N LEU A 74 -34.30 -11.64 22.73
CA LEU A 74 -35.33 -11.37 23.73
C LEU A 74 -36.01 -12.71 24.05
N GLU A 75 -35.86 -13.19 25.28
CA GLU A 75 -36.52 -14.41 25.77
C GLU A 75 -37.93 -14.09 26.27
N LYS A 76 -38.86 -14.94 25.83
CA LYS A 76 -40.28 -14.98 26.21
C LYS A 76 -40.41 -15.51 27.65
N ALA A 77 -41.37 -14.98 28.40
CA ALA A 77 -41.92 -15.66 29.55
C ALA A 77 -43.45 -15.68 29.38
N ASP A 78 -43.98 -16.90 29.40
CA ASP A 78 -45.32 -17.30 29.03
C ASP A 78 -46.34 -17.06 30.15
N ALA A 79 -47.60 -17.02 29.73
CA ALA A 79 -48.78 -16.98 30.56
C ALA A 79 -49.11 -18.38 31.11
N GLU A 80 -49.47 -18.44 32.40
CA GLU A 80 -50.24 -19.55 32.98
C GLU A 80 -51.57 -19.00 33.53
N VAL A 81 -52.64 -19.71 33.16
CA VAL A 81 -54.03 -19.54 33.60
C VAL A 81 -54.46 -20.88 34.21
N ILE A 82 -55.44 -20.83 35.14
CA ILE A 82 -56.28 -21.91 35.77
C ILE A 82 -55.93 -22.11 37.28
N VAL A 83 -56.83 -22.13 38.28
CA VAL A 83 -58.31 -22.04 38.45
C VAL A 83 -58.66 -21.76 39.94
N ASP A 84 -59.86 -21.21 40.16
CA ASP A 84 -60.79 -21.15 41.33
C ASP A 84 -60.32 -21.26 42.79
N GLY A 85 -60.87 -20.35 43.60
CA GLY A 85 -61.11 -20.49 45.04
C GLY A 85 -62.16 -19.50 45.53
N ARG A 86 -63.28 -20.02 46.03
CA ARG A 86 -64.51 -19.35 46.46
C ARG A 86 -64.41 -18.62 47.81
N ASP A 87 -65.39 -17.73 47.99
CA ASP A 87 -66.04 -17.25 49.23
C ASP A 87 -65.45 -16.07 50.03
N GLY A 88 -66.34 -15.11 50.34
CA GLY A 88 -66.33 -14.38 51.62
C GLY A 88 -66.39 -12.84 51.60
N ASP A 89 -67.59 -12.29 51.70
CA ASP A 89 -67.99 -11.10 52.48
C ASP A 89 -67.65 -9.64 52.06
N ALA A 90 -68.69 -9.02 51.48
CA ALA A 90 -69.33 -7.76 51.87
C ALA A 90 -68.57 -6.70 52.74
N ARG A 91 -68.34 -5.51 52.16
CA ARG A 91 -68.98 -4.24 52.60
C ARG A 91 -68.69 -3.04 51.70
N LYS A 92 -69.79 -2.39 51.30
CA LYS A 92 -70.01 -0.99 50.92
C LYS A 92 -68.82 -0.01 51.05
N SER A 93 -68.52 0.70 49.96
CA SER A 93 -68.71 2.17 49.87
C SER A 93 -68.43 2.66 48.45
N ALA A 94 -69.48 3.17 47.80
CA ALA A 94 -69.35 4.06 46.67
C ALA A 94 -68.83 5.42 47.17
N VAL A 95 -67.84 6.00 46.50
CA VAL A 95 -67.70 7.44 46.17
C VAL A 95 -66.39 7.64 45.40
N GLY A 96 -66.48 8.28 44.23
CA GLY A 96 -65.45 9.22 43.77
C GLY A 96 -64.36 8.72 42.82
N ARG A 97 -64.57 8.94 41.52
CA ARG A 97 -63.61 9.51 40.55
C ARG A 97 -62.10 9.31 40.84
N SER A 98 -61.45 8.51 40.01
CA SER A 98 -60.15 8.84 39.43
C SER A 98 -59.90 7.95 38.23
N ASP A 99 -60.26 8.48 37.07
CA ASP A 99 -59.81 8.04 35.76
C ASP A 99 -58.29 8.30 35.70
N ARG A 100 -57.45 7.29 35.99
CA ARG A 100 -56.00 7.31 35.72
C ARG A 100 -55.30 5.96 35.93
N ASP A 101 -54.51 5.64 34.90
CA ASP A 101 -53.33 4.77 34.83
C ASP A 101 -53.51 3.25 34.65
N GLY A 102 -52.81 2.58 33.73
CA GLY A 102 -51.74 3.04 32.85
C GLY A 102 -51.36 1.98 31.82
N THR A 103 -51.92 2.09 30.61
CA THR A 103 -51.31 1.46 29.44
C THR A 103 -49.99 2.17 29.18
N LYS A 104 -48.87 1.57 29.61
CA LYS A 104 -47.52 2.01 29.26
C LYS A 104 -47.46 2.19 27.75
N ARG A 105 -47.53 3.44 27.27
CA ARG A 105 -47.42 3.76 25.84
C ARG A 105 -46.11 3.13 25.34
N PRO A 106 -46.13 2.34 24.28
CA PRO A 106 -44.92 1.70 23.80
C PRO A 106 -43.90 2.79 23.45
N LEU A 107 -42.73 2.74 24.09
CA LEU A 107 -41.61 3.65 23.85
C LEU A 107 -40.98 3.32 22.50
N HIS A 108 -41.61 3.75 21.43
CA HIS A 108 -41.12 3.55 20.07
C HIS A 108 -41.09 4.90 19.34
N LEU A 109 -40.10 5.07 18.45
CA LEU A 109 -39.82 6.34 17.77
C LEU A 109 -41.05 6.91 17.02
N LEU A 110 -41.95 6.04 16.56
CA LEU A 110 -43.17 6.41 15.83
C LEU A 110 -44.32 6.88 16.74
N ALA A 111 -44.27 6.59 18.06
CA ALA A 111 -45.24 7.12 19.02
C ALA A 111 -44.91 8.54 19.51
N LEU A 112 -43.76 9.08 19.14
CA LEU A 112 -43.40 10.47 19.44
C LEU A 112 -44.26 11.42 18.58
N PRO A 113 -44.67 12.58 19.10
CA PRO A 113 -45.19 13.69 18.30
C PRO A 113 -44.29 14.02 17.11
N ALA A 114 -44.88 14.46 15.99
CA ALA A 114 -44.16 14.73 14.76
C ALA A 114 -43.06 15.78 14.93
N GLU A 115 -43.27 16.74 15.82
CA GLU A 115 -42.30 17.78 16.17
C GLU A 115 -41.03 17.19 16.77
N LEU A 116 -41.18 16.24 17.71
CA LEU A 116 -40.04 15.54 18.31
C LEU A 116 -39.34 14.64 17.31
N GLN A 117 -40.09 13.99 16.41
CA GLN A 117 -39.51 13.20 15.32
C GLN A 117 -38.66 14.08 14.38
N LEU A 118 -39.14 15.28 14.03
CA LEU A 118 -38.41 16.24 13.21
C LEU A 118 -37.18 16.82 13.94
N MET A 119 -37.30 17.11 15.24
CA MET A 119 -36.14 17.54 16.06
C MET A 119 -35.05 16.46 16.13
N ILE A 120 -35.45 15.18 16.25
CA ILE A 120 -34.51 14.06 16.21
C ILE A 120 -33.83 14.00 14.84
N LEU A 121 -34.60 14.07 13.74
CA LEU A 121 -34.06 14.09 12.38
C LEU A 121 -33.08 15.26 12.15
N ALA A 122 -33.33 16.43 12.73
CA ALA A 122 -32.46 17.59 12.60
C ALA A 122 -31.07 17.36 13.23
N ARG A 123 -30.99 16.48 14.22
CA ARG A 123 -29.75 16.14 14.95
C ARG A 123 -29.04 14.91 14.41
N LEU A 124 -29.70 14.11 13.57
CA LEU A 124 -29.10 12.95 12.93
C LEU A 124 -28.16 13.38 11.81
N ARG A 125 -27.06 12.63 11.63
CA ARG A 125 -26.15 12.82 10.49
C ARG A 125 -26.75 12.22 9.23
N PHE A 126 -26.22 12.64 8.08
CA PHE A 126 -26.68 12.12 6.79
C PHE A 126 -26.70 10.57 6.72
N ALA A 127 -25.64 9.89 7.17
CA ALA A 127 -25.60 8.43 7.18
C ALA A 127 -26.70 7.79 8.05
N ASP A 128 -27.00 8.40 9.19
CA ASP A 128 -27.99 7.86 10.14
C ASP A 128 -29.41 8.07 9.59
N VAL A 129 -29.68 9.20 8.93
CA VAL A 129 -30.94 9.45 8.22
C VAL A 129 -31.12 8.49 7.05
N GLU A 130 -30.09 8.25 6.26
CA GLU A 130 -30.14 7.30 5.13
C GLU A 130 -30.36 5.86 5.61
N ARG A 131 -29.76 5.47 6.75
CA ARG A 131 -30.05 4.17 7.39
C ARG A 131 -31.49 4.10 7.90
N LEU A 132 -31.98 5.17 8.54
CA LEU A 132 -33.35 5.26 9.03
C LEU A 132 -34.38 5.14 7.90
N ARG A 133 -34.12 5.75 6.74
CA ARG A 133 -34.98 5.63 5.54
C ARG A 133 -35.06 4.20 4.98
N ARG A 134 -34.09 3.34 5.31
CA ARG A 134 -34.04 1.94 4.87
C ARG A 134 -34.78 0.99 5.82
N THR A 135 -35.09 1.39 7.06
CA THR A 135 -35.70 0.49 8.05
C THR A 135 -37.20 0.27 7.82
N CYS A 136 -38.01 1.33 7.65
CA CYS A 136 -39.44 1.20 7.42
C CYS A 136 -40.03 2.29 6.50
N LYS A 137 -41.21 2.01 5.93
CA LYS A 137 -41.91 2.92 5.00
C LYS A 137 -42.31 4.24 5.67
N THR A 138 -42.75 4.18 6.92
CA THR A 138 -43.19 5.37 7.68
C THR A 138 -42.03 6.32 7.93
N LEU A 139 -40.88 5.81 8.38
CA LEU A 139 -39.67 6.63 8.59
C LEU A 139 -39.10 7.15 7.27
N ARG A 140 -39.27 6.41 6.17
CA ARG A 140 -38.93 6.91 4.83
C ARG A 140 -39.80 8.09 4.42
N ALA A 141 -41.10 8.08 4.76
CA ALA A 141 -42.02 9.18 4.47
C ALA A 141 -41.73 10.42 5.33
N ILE A 142 -41.40 10.23 6.61
CA ILE A 142 -41.04 11.32 7.54
C ILE A 142 -39.66 11.90 7.22
N ALA A 143 -38.73 11.09 6.71
CA ALA A 143 -37.40 11.54 6.31
C ALA A 143 -37.34 11.77 4.79
N ASP A 144 -38.31 12.47 4.19
CA ASP A 144 -38.35 12.75 2.75
C ASP A 144 -37.19 13.69 2.31
N PRO A 145 -36.57 13.54 1.12
CA PRO A 145 -35.45 14.39 0.72
C PRO A 145 -35.81 15.88 0.69
N ARG A 146 -37.06 16.23 0.37
CA ARG A 146 -37.50 17.63 0.35
C ARG A 146 -37.56 18.20 1.76
N GLN A 147 -38.11 17.42 2.71
CA GLN A 147 -38.16 17.79 4.12
C GLN A 147 -36.76 17.92 4.74
N ILE A 148 -35.84 17.01 4.41
CA ILE A 148 -34.46 17.09 4.89
C ILE A 148 -33.75 18.36 4.38
N ARG A 149 -33.95 18.72 3.10
CA ARG A 149 -33.40 19.97 2.53
C ARG A 149 -33.93 21.21 3.24
N THR A 150 -35.21 21.22 3.60
CA THR A 150 -35.79 22.34 4.37
C THR A 150 -35.29 22.37 5.82
N LEU A 151 -35.04 21.20 6.41
CA LEU A 151 -34.65 21.08 7.82
C LEU A 151 -33.20 21.48 8.09
N TRP A 152 -32.26 21.05 7.24
CA TRP A 152 -30.83 21.41 7.37
C TRP A 152 -30.46 22.68 6.60
N GLY A 153 -31.26 23.07 5.61
CA GLY A 153 -30.88 24.12 4.67
C GLY A 153 -29.79 23.67 3.67
N PRO A 154 -29.51 24.48 2.64
CA PRO A 154 -28.65 24.07 1.53
C PRO A 154 -27.18 23.90 1.92
N MET A 155 -26.62 24.83 2.71
CA MET A 155 -25.21 24.79 3.10
C MET A 155 -24.87 23.62 4.02
N GLN A 156 -25.68 23.40 5.06
CA GLN A 156 -25.41 22.33 6.03
C GLN A 156 -25.56 20.95 5.39
N LEU A 157 -26.59 20.77 4.54
CA LEU A 157 -26.73 19.55 3.75
C LEU A 157 -25.52 19.31 2.86
N GLN A 158 -25.00 20.34 2.18
CA GLN A 158 -23.82 20.20 1.35
C GLN A 158 -22.59 19.79 2.18
N MET A 159 -22.38 20.40 3.34
CA MET A 159 -21.28 20.04 4.25
C MET A 159 -21.39 18.61 4.77
N GLU A 160 -22.60 18.17 5.12
CA GLU A 160 -22.88 16.80 5.54
C GLU A 160 -22.60 15.82 4.40
N LEU A 161 -23.08 16.09 3.19
CA LEU A 161 -22.86 15.21 2.03
C LEU A 161 -21.38 15.10 1.66
N MET A 162 -20.60 16.19 1.73
CA MET A 162 -19.16 16.15 1.45
C MET A 162 -18.36 15.42 2.55
N GLY A 163 -18.86 15.42 3.80
CA GLY A 163 -18.23 14.75 4.94
C GLY A 163 -18.49 13.24 5.03
N HIS A 164 -19.21 12.66 4.07
CA HIS A 164 -19.55 11.24 4.05
C HIS A 164 -19.04 10.53 2.80
N CYS A 165 -18.53 9.31 2.97
CA CYS A 165 -18.17 8.47 1.82
C CYS A 165 -19.43 8.01 1.05
N LYS A 166 -19.44 8.21 -0.28
CA LYS A 166 -20.51 7.76 -1.18
C LYS A 166 -20.82 6.26 -1.07
N SER A 167 -19.80 5.42 -0.92
CA SER A 167 -19.96 3.95 -0.96
C SER A 167 -20.36 3.35 0.39
N CYS A 168 -19.65 3.73 1.48
CA CYS A 168 -19.85 3.12 2.80
C CYS A 168 -20.57 4.01 3.82
N LEU A 169 -20.88 5.27 3.44
CA LEU A 169 -21.50 6.27 4.33
C LEU A 169 -20.71 6.50 5.63
N MET A 170 -19.40 6.24 5.63
CA MET A 170 -18.52 6.58 6.74
C MET A 170 -18.41 8.11 6.83
N TYR A 171 -18.68 8.65 8.02
CA TYR A 171 -18.53 10.06 8.33
C TYR A 171 -17.14 10.35 8.87
N ASP A 172 -16.48 11.34 8.27
CA ASP A 172 -15.21 11.86 8.76
C ASP A 172 -15.34 13.36 9.08
N PRO A 173 -15.35 13.76 10.36
CA PRO A 173 -15.52 15.15 10.75
C PRO A 173 -14.36 16.04 10.29
N PHE A 174 -13.15 15.49 10.20
CA PHE A 174 -11.96 16.23 9.78
C PHE A 174 -11.70 16.16 8.28
N ARG A 175 -12.43 15.29 7.56
CA ARG A 175 -12.30 15.07 6.11
C ARG A 175 -10.88 14.68 5.66
N SER A 176 -10.02 14.23 6.58
CA SER A 176 -8.64 13.84 6.33
C SER A 176 -8.51 12.43 5.75
N ARG A 177 -9.58 11.63 5.78
CA ARG A 177 -9.63 10.26 5.24
C ARG A 177 -10.54 10.13 4.03
N LEU A 178 -11.05 11.25 3.53
CA LEU A 178 -11.90 11.34 2.35
C LEU A 178 -11.12 11.99 1.20
N LEU A 179 -11.26 11.43 0.00
CA LEU A 179 -10.77 12.05 -1.21
C LEU A 179 -11.60 13.28 -1.55
N LEU A 180 -10.93 14.33 -2.03
CA LEU A 180 -11.60 15.53 -2.52
C LEU A 180 -12.54 15.17 -3.69
N SER A 181 -13.80 15.55 -3.56
CA SER A 181 -14.77 15.51 -4.65
C SER A 181 -14.78 16.82 -5.41
N THR A 182 -14.84 16.75 -6.74
CA THR A 182 -14.99 17.92 -7.60
C THR A 182 -16.41 18.00 -8.16
N PRO A 183 -16.90 19.18 -8.59
CA PRO A 183 -18.22 19.32 -9.22
C PRO A 183 -18.40 18.49 -10.50
N LEU A 184 -17.29 18.06 -11.12
CA LEU A 184 -17.28 17.19 -12.29
C LEU A 184 -17.59 15.73 -11.95
N ASP A 185 -17.60 15.37 -10.66
CA ASP A 185 -17.78 14.00 -10.22
C ASP A 185 -19.26 13.57 -10.26
N PRO A 186 -19.55 12.34 -10.74
CA PRO A 186 -20.91 11.85 -10.82
C PRO A 186 -21.51 11.69 -9.42
N GLY A 187 -22.57 12.46 -9.15
CA GLY A 187 -23.27 12.46 -7.86
C GLY A 187 -22.77 13.51 -6.87
N TYR A 188 -22.03 14.53 -7.33
CA TYR A 188 -21.77 15.72 -6.53
C TYR A 188 -23.09 16.30 -5.96
N PRO A 189 -23.16 16.66 -4.68
CA PRO A 189 -22.06 16.78 -3.70
C PRO A 189 -21.69 15.49 -2.93
N LEU A 190 -22.46 14.40 -3.03
CA LEU A 190 -22.14 13.10 -2.42
C LEU A 190 -21.21 12.27 -3.33
N ALA A 191 -20.05 12.84 -3.65
CA ALA A 191 -19.06 12.23 -4.52
C ALA A 191 -17.77 11.83 -3.79
N SER A 192 -17.55 12.30 -2.55
CA SER A 192 -16.34 11.97 -1.80
C SER A 192 -16.30 10.48 -1.47
N ARG A 193 -15.09 9.92 -1.51
CA ARG A 193 -14.84 8.50 -1.22
C ARG A 193 -13.81 8.38 -0.12
N CYS A 194 -14.04 7.49 0.83
CA CYS A 194 -13.01 7.18 1.81
C CYS A 194 -11.87 6.38 1.16
N ILE A 195 -10.68 6.50 1.72
CA ILE A 195 -9.48 5.84 1.22
C ILE A 195 -9.67 4.33 1.07
N GLU A 196 -10.34 3.67 2.02
CA GLU A 196 -10.57 2.22 1.94
C GLU A 196 -11.46 1.83 0.76
N CYS A 197 -12.56 2.58 0.53
CA CYS A 197 -13.44 2.33 -0.61
C CYS A 197 -12.76 2.68 -1.93
N ALA A 198 -11.98 3.76 -1.97
CA ALA A 198 -11.22 4.15 -3.14
C ALA A 198 -10.15 3.10 -3.51
N LEU A 199 -9.45 2.53 -2.52
CA LEU A 199 -8.50 1.43 -2.72
C LEU A 199 -9.19 0.12 -3.11
N LYS A 200 -10.40 -0.11 -2.61
CA LYS A 200 -11.22 -1.29 -2.94
C LYS A 200 -11.67 -1.27 -4.41
N ASP A 201 -12.11 -0.11 -4.87
CA ASP A 201 -12.67 0.12 -6.21
C ASP A 201 -11.61 0.49 -7.27
N ASP A 202 -10.33 0.52 -6.91
CA ASP A 202 -9.21 0.95 -7.76
C ASP A 202 -9.41 2.35 -8.37
N ASP A 203 -9.73 3.33 -7.51
CA ASP A 203 -9.99 4.70 -7.94
C ASP A 203 -8.75 5.30 -8.64
N PRO A 204 -8.89 5.80 -9.89
CA PRO A 204 -7.77 6.32 -10.67
C PRO A 204 -7.11 7.56 -10.05
N ARG A 205 -7.73 8.19 -9.03
CA ARG A 205 -7.12 9.30 -8.28
C ARG A 205 -5.93 8.86 -7.43
N ILE A 206 -5.93 7.63 -6.92
CA ILE A 206 -4.86 7.13 -6.06
C ILE A 206 -3.80 6.45 -6.94
N LYS A 207 -2.79 7.22 -7.36
CA LYS A 207 -1.64 6.73 -8.11
C LYS A 207 -0.32 7.09 -7.42
N ILE A 208 0.60 6.14 -7.37
CA ILE A 208 1.93 6.32 -6.78
C ILE A 208 2.68 7.40 -7.57
N GLY A 209 3.36 8.31 -6.89
CA GLY A 209 4.10 9.39 -7.55
C GLY A 209 3.25 10.59 -7.97
N ARG A 210 1.94 10.60 -7.68
CA ARG A 210 1.08 11.77 -7.78
C ARG A 210 0.52 12.15 -6.40
N LYS A 211 0.59 13.44 -6.03
CA LYS A 211 -0.08 13.94 -4.83
C LYS A 211 -1.59 13.80 -4.99
N ILE A 212 -2.26 13.36 -3.93
CA ILE A 212 -3.72 13.32 -3.87
C ILE A 212 -4.22 14.44 -2.96
N SER A 213 -5.34 15.04 -3.32
CA SER A 213 -6.03 16.02 -2.47
C SER A 213 -7.09 15.33 -1.64
N LEU A 214 -7.02 15.55 -0.33
CA LEU A 214 -8.03 15.14 0.63
C LEU A 214 -9.15 16.17 0.67
N ALA A 215 -10.30 15.81 1.24
CA ALA A 215 -11.47 16.68 1.31
C ALA A 215 -11.32 17.83 2.32
N ASN A 216 -10.27 17.84 3.14
CA ASN A 216 -9.80 18.98 3.92
C ASN A 216 -8.83 19.90 3.15
N PHE A 217 -8.65 19.67 1.85
CA PHE A 217 -7.72 20.37 0.95
C PHE A 217 -6.23 20.12 1.22
N GLU A 218 -5.87 19.26 2.17
CA GLU A 218 -4.48 18.84 2.33
C GLU A 218 -4.05 17.93 1.18
N THR A 219 -2.79 18.06 0.79
CA THR A 219 -2.20 17.19 -0.24
C THR A 219 -1.27 16.18 0.41
N VAL A 220 -1.49 14.91 0.09
CA VAL A 220 -0.71 13.80 0.66
C VAL A 220 -0.16 12.90 -0.42
N TRP A 221 0.96 12.23 -0.12
CA TRP A 221 1.58 11.27 -1.02
C TRP A 221 1.05 9.85 -0.77
N PRO A 222 0.67 9.10 -1.81
CA PRO A 222 0.51 7.66 -1.71
C PRO A 222 1.86 6.99 -1.40
N CYS A 223 1.88 6.13 -0.40
CA CYS A 223 3.08 5.40 -0.01
C CYS A 223 3.53 4.46 -1.13
N ARG A 224 4.81 4.54 -1.53
CA ARG A 224 5.37 3.71 -2.60
C ARG A 224 5.41 2.21 -2.31
N HIS A 225 5.41 1.84 -1.04
CA HIS A 225 5.48 0.44 -0.62
C HIS A 225 4.10 -0.22 -0.54
N CYS A 226 3.13 0.44 0.11
CA CYS A 226 1.81 -0.14 0.39
C CYS A 226 0.66 0.49 -0.40
N GLY A 227 0.91 1.59 -1.13
CA GLY A 227 -0.09 2.31 -1.94
C GLY A 227 -1.08 3.16 -1.15
N ARG A 228 -1.07 3.09 0.18
CA ARG A 228 -1.97 3.89 1.03
C ARG A 228 -1.43 5.30 1.19
N PRO A 229 -2.29 6.33 1.20
CA PRO A 229 -1.86 7.70 1.45
C PRO A 229 -1.24 7.85 2.85
N VAL A 230 -0.12 8.57 2.91
CA VAL A 230 0.59 8.88 4.13
C VAL A 230 -0.08 10.09 4.77
N ILE A 231 -1.11 9.84 5.58
CA ILE A 231 -1.81 10.89 6.35
C ILE A 231 -1.07 11.15 7.67
N GLU A 232 -0.61 10.07 8.31
CA GLU A 232 0.09 10.10 9.59
C GLU A 232 1.31 9.17 9.54
N GLY A 233 2.37 9.50 10.29
CA GLY A 233 3.53 8.62 10.45
C GLY A 233 4.45 8.54 9.23
N ALA A 234 4.65 9.67 8.54
CA ALA A 234 5.65 9.81 7.50
C ALA A 234 7.06 9.51 8.02
N SER A 235 7.90 8.93 7.17
CA SER A 235 9.32 8.72 7.47
C SER A 235 10.10 10.03 7.40
N TYR A 236 11.05 10.23 8.32
CA TYR A 236 11.93 11.40 8.31
C TYR A 236 12.76 11.43 7.01
N GLY A 237 12.77 12.57 6.31
CA GLY A 237 13.43 12.72 5.00
C GLY A 237 12.79 11.98 3.83
N HIS A 238 11.74 11.18 4.06
CA HIS A 238 11.07 10.36 3.04
C HIS A 238 9.54 10.40 3.20
N GLU A 239 8.95 11.55 2.84
CA GLU A 239 7.50 11.82 2.96
C GLU A 239 6.61 10.85 2.17
N GLN A 240 7.18 10.14 1.19
CA GLN A 240 6.47 9.19 0.31
C GLN A 240 6.42 7.77 0.92
N PHE A 241 6.84 7.58 2.17
CA PHE A 241 6.79 6.31 2.88
C PHE A 241 6.24 6.46 4.30
N HIS A 242 5.44 5.49 4.73
CA HIS A 242 5.21 5.27 6.15
C HIS A 242 6.50 4.79 6.82
N ARG A 243 6.72 5.13 8.08
CA ARG A 243 7.91 4.72 8.86
C ARG A 243 8.21 3.21 8.78
N ASN A 244 7.20 2.37 8.98
CA ASN A 244 7.38 0.90 8.93
C ASN A 244 7.62 0.38 7.51
N CYS A 245 6.98 1.00 6.52
CA CYS A 245 7.19 0.66 5.11
C CYS A 245 8.60 1.04 4.64
N TYR A 246 9.11 2.19 5.08
CA TYR A 246 10.47 2.62 4.81
C TYR A 246 11.48 1.69 5.46
N LYS A 247 11.25 1.25 6.71
CA LYS A 247 12.10 0.24 7.35
C LYS A 247 12.17 -1.05 6.54
N ALA A 248 11.03 -1.61 6.14
CA ALA A 248 11.00 -2.83 5.32
C ALA A 248 11.67 -2.65 3.95
N TYR A 249 11.56 -1.45 3.38
CA TYR A 249 12.27 -1.07 2.16
C TYR A 249 13.79 -1.01 2.37
N SER A 250 14.23 -0.34 3.45
CA SER A 250 15.63 -0.21 3.82
C SER A 250 16.28 -1.57 4.12
N ASP A 251 15.57 -2.46 4.84
CA ASP A 251 16.01 -3.83 5.09
C ASP A 251 16.18 -4.61 3.77
N ALA A 252 15.26 -4.45 2.81
CA ALA A 252 15.37 -5.07 1.50
C ALA A 252 16.54 -4.50 0.68
N LEU A 253 16.78 -3.19 0.75
CA LEU A 253 17.92 -2.54 0.10
C LEU A 253 19.25 -3.03 0.66
N PHE A 254 19.35 -3.16 1.98
CA PHE A 254 20.52 -3.73 2.65
C PHE A 254 20.75 -5.19 2.25
N GLY A 255 19.68 -5.99 2.24
CA GLY A 255 19.73 -7.39 1.78
C GLY A 255 20.20 -7.51 0.32
N PHE A 256 19.73 -6.63 -0.56
CA PHE A 256 20.18 -6.57 -1.95
C PHE A 256 21.70 -6.31 -2.07
N PHE A 257 22.26 -5.39 -1.27
CA PHE A 257 23.71 -5.16 -1.27
C PHE A 257 24.50 -6.39 -0.81
N ILE A 258 24.06 -7.07 0.25
CA ILE A 258 24.69 -8.32 0.71
C ILE A 258 24.62 -9.39 -0.38
N LEU A 259 23.47 -9.57 -1.01
CA LEU A 259 23.29 -10.53 -2.11
C LEU A 259 24.22 -10.21 -3.28
N GLY A 260 24.41 -8.93 -3.60
CA GLY A 260 25.38 -8.49 -4.61
C GLY A 260 26.81 -8.94 -4.27
N TRP A 261 27.25 -8.77 -3.02
CA TRP A 261 28.56 -9.26 -2.57
C TRP A 261 28.69 -10.78 -2.63
N ILE A 262 27.65 -11.51 -2.22
CA ILE A 262 27.65 -12.98 -2.29
C ILE A 262 27.76 -13.44 -3.76
N GLN A 263 26.95 -12.86 -4.66
CA GLN A 263 26.99 -13.17 -6.10
C GLN A 263 28.35 -12.83 -6.72
N PHE A 264 28.96 -11.71 -6.29
CA PHE A 264 30.31 -11.34 -6.72
C PHE A 264 31.35 -12.36 -6.25
N SER A 265 31.33 -12.74 -4.97
CA SER A 265 32.22 -13.77 -4.42
C SER A 265 32.05 -15.12 -5.12
N LEU A 266 30.81 -15.54 -5.41
CA LEU A 266 30.55 -16.78 -6.16
C LEU A 266 31.16 -16.73 -7.57
N GLY A 267 31.07 -15.59 -8.25
CA GLY A 267 31.70 -15.41 -9.56
C GLY A 267 33.24 -15.48 -9.50
N VAL A 268 33.86 -14.82 -8.53
CA VAL A 268 35.32 -14.83 -8.32
C VAL A 268 35.82 -16.24 -7.98
N VAL A 269 35.18 -16.90 -7.00
CA VAL A 269 35.55 -18.26 -6.60
C VAL A 269 35.30 -19.24 -7.74
N GLY A 270 34.18 -19.10 -8.46
CA GLY A 270 33.88 -19.91 -9.63
C GLY A 270 34.97 -19.83 -10.70
N LEU A 271 35.43 -18.61 -11.03
CA LEU A 271 36.55 -18.43 -11.95
C LEU A 271 37.84 -19.07 -11.42
N ALA A 272 38.18 -18.85 -10.13
CA ALA A 272 39.39 -19.41 -9.54
C ALA A 272 39.42 -20.94 -9.60
N LEU A 273 38.28 -21.60 -9.36
CA LEU A 273 38.13 -23.05 -9.49
C LEU A 273 38.24 -23.50 -10.94
N ALA A 274 37.61 -22.80 -11.88
CA ALA A 274 37.74 -23.09 -13.31
C ALA A 274 39.21 -22.98 -13.79
N VAL A 275 39.93 -21.95 -13.36
CA VAL A 275 41.35 -21.73 -13.69
C VAL A 275 42.25 -22.80 -13.06
N LYS A 276 41.97 -23.20 -11.81
CA LYS A 276 42.82 -24.14 -11.07
C LYS A 276 42.64 -25.58 -11.52
N PHE A 277 41.39 -26.02 -11.72
CA PHE A 277 41.07 -27.42 -11.96
C PHE A 277 40.72 -27.74 -13.41
N PHE A 278 40.27 -26.76 -14.19
CA PHE A 278 39.73 -26.98 -15.54
C PHE A 278 40.40 -26.11 -16.61
N ARG A 279 41.65 -25.68 -16.40
CA ARG A 279 42.39 -24.82 -17.35
C ARG A 279 42.49 -25.40 -18.76
N GLY A 280 42.61 -26.72 -18.87
CA GLY A 280 42.69 -27.43 -20.15
C GLY A 280 41.34 -27.68 -20.83
N ALA A 281 40.23 -27.55 -20.09
CA ALA A 281 38.89 -27.78 -20.63
C ALA A 281 38.30 -26.47 -21.13
N ILE A 282 38.42 -26.21 -22.44
CA ILE A 282 37.93 -24.96 -23.07
C ILE A 282 36.44 -24.74 -22.80
N MET A 283 35.65 -25.82 -22.76
CA MET A 283 34.21 -25.82 -22.45
C MET A 283 33.87 -25.31 -21.05
N VAL A 284 34.83 -25.33 -20.11
CA VAL A 284 34.68 -24.82 -18.75
C VAL A 284 35.35 -23.45 -18.61
N PHE A 285 36.60 -23.35 -19.09
CA PHE A 285 37.43 -22.17 -18.90
C PHE A 285 36.92 -20.94 -19.65
N ALA A 286 36.63 -21.04 -20.95
CA ALA A 286 36.22 -19.89 -21.75
C ALA A 286 34.89 -19.29 -21.24
N PRO A 287 33.84 -20.07 -20.96
CA PRO A 287 32.59 -19.53 -20.41
C PRO A 287 32.73 -18.97 -18.99
N ALA A 288 33.62 -19.51 -18.15
CA ALA A 288 33.89 -18.96 -16.83
C ALA A 288 34.56 -17.58 -16.90
N VAL A 289 35.49 -17.37 -17.85
CA VAL A 289 36.12 -16.08 -18.09
C VAL A 289 35.11 -15.07 -18.62
N THR A 290 34.27 -15.44 -19.60
CA THR A 290 33.24 -14.52 -20.13
C THR A 290 32.23 -14.15 -19.06
N ALA A 291 31.77 -15.11 -18.24
CA ALA A 291 30.88 -14.84 -17.12
C ALA A 291 31.50 -13.90 -16.08
N PHE A 292 32.81 -14.01 -15.82
CA PHE A 292 33.53 -13.09 -14.94
C PHE A 292 33.63 -11.68 -15.52
N LEU A 293 33.93 -11.52 -16.81
CA LEU A 293 33.90 -10.20 -17.46
C LEU A 293 32.50 -9.58 -17.41
N GLN A 294 31.47 -10.41 -17.61
CA GLN A 294 30.08 -9.97 -17.56
C GLN A 294 29.64 -9.54 -16.15
N LEU A 295 30.18 -10.15 -15.09
CA LEU A 295 29.98 -9.71 -13.71
C LEU A 295 30.43 -8.25 -13.51
N TRP A 296 31.58 -7.87 -14.06
CA TRP A 296 32.08 -6.49 -13.99
C TRP A 296 31.21 -5.52 -14.78
N ILE A 297 30.72 -5.93 -15.96
CA ILE A 297 29.77 -5.15 -16.74
C ILE A 297 28.48 -4.94 -15.93
N CYS A 298 27.94 -5.98 -15.31
CA CYS A 298 26.74 -5.87 -14.45
C CYS A 298 26.98 -4.94 -13.25
N LEU A 299 28.15 -5.01 -12.61
CA LEU A 299 28.52 -4.12 -11.51
C LEU A 299 28.62 -2.67 -11.97
N PHE A 300 29.24 -2.43 -13.12
CA PHE A 300 29.30 -1.11 -13.75
C PHE A 300 27.88 -0.57 -14.00
N PHE A 301 27.00 -1.38 -14.59
CA PHE A 301 25.61 -1.00 -14.77
C PHE A 301 24.95 -0.66 -13.43
N LEU A 302 25.14 -1.44 -12.36
CA LEU A 302 24.55 -1.15 -11.05
C LEU A 302 25.03 0.19 -10.46
N ILE A 303 26.32 0.52 -10.61
CA ILE A 303 26.90 1.77 -10.08
C ILE A 303 26.42 2.99 -10.86
N PHE A 304 26.39 2.90 -12.20
CA PHE A 304 26.07 4.03 -13.07
C PHE A 304 24.58 4.14 -13.43
N ARG A 305 23.78 3.13 -13.09
CA ARG A 305 22.33 3.14 -13.27
C ARG A 305 21.69 4.14 -12.31
N GLY A 306 21.56 5.37 -12.80
CA GLY A 306 20.74 6.39 -12.15
C GLY A 306 19.27 5.98 -12.08
N ASN A 307 18.52 6.60 -11.16
CA ASN A 307 17.13 6.28 -10.86
C ASN A 307 16.13 6.61 -11.99
N ARG A 308 16.60 7.14 -13.14
CA ARG A 308 15.78 7.69 -14.22
C ARG A 308 15.56 6.74 -15.40
N VAL A 309 16.47 5.81 -15.69
CA VAL A 309 16.38 4.97 -16.90
C VAL A 309 16.01 3.54 -16.56
N ARG A 310 14.89 3.06 -17.12
CA ARG A 310 14.43 1.68 -16.99
C ARG A 310 15.24 0.74 -17.88
N THR A 311 16.43 0.35 -17.42
CA THR A 311 17.35 -0.55 -18.14
C THR A 311 17.06 -2.04 -17.91
N TYR A 312 15.83 -2.41 -17.53
CA TYR A 312 15.47 -3.80 -17.17
C TYR A 312 15.71 -4.80 -18.30
N VAL A 313 15.55 -4.39 -19.56
CA VAL A 313 15.79 -5.25 -20.73
C VAL A 313 17.27 -5.61 -20.82
N TYR A 314 18.16 -4.63 -20.65
CA TYR A 314 19.61 -4.85 -20.69
C TYR A 314 20.07 -5.70 -19.52
N THR A 315 19.58 -5.42 -18.30
CA THR A 315 19.92 -6.26 -17.15
C THR A 315 19.40 -7.68 -17.30
N LEU A 316 18.18 -7.87 -17.84
CA LEU A 316 17.69 -9.21 -18.16
C LEU A 316 18.59 -9.93 -19.16
N PHE A 317 18.98 -9.26 -20.25
CA PHE A 317 19.87 -9.83 -21.26
C PHE A 317 21.20 -10.29 -20.65
N PHE A 318 21.84 -9.44 -19.83
CA PHE A 318 23.09 -9.80 -19.17
C PHE A 318 22.94 -10.93 -18.15
N GLU A 319 21.83 -10.99 -17.41
CA GLU A 319 21.58 -12.11 -16.49
C GLU A 319 21.39 -13.43 -17.25
N LEU A 320 20.60 -13.43 -18.34
CA LEU A 320 20.39 -14.62 -19.18
C LEU A 320 21.66 -15.07 -19.90
N ALA A 321 22.45 -14.14 -20.43
CA ALA A 321 23.73 -14.47 -21.05
C ALA A 321 24.73 -15.04 -20.03
N THR A 322 24.70 -14.55 -18.77
CA THR A 322 25.51 -15.13 -17.69
C THR A 322 25.06 -16.56 -17.38
N VAL A 323 23.75 -16.81 -17.27
CA VAL A 323 23.21 -18.17 -17.10
C VAL A 323 23.67 -19.07 -18.25
N GLY A 324 23.57 -18.59 -19.50
CA GLY A 324 24.02 -19.29 -20.69
C GLY A 324 25.51 -19.68 -20.63
N CYS A 325 26.38 -18.80 -20.11
CA CYS A 325 27.80 -19.09 -19.94
C CYS A 325 28.07 -20.19 -18.89
N TRP A 326 27.18 -20.39 -17.91
CA TRP A 326 27.39 -21.44 -16.90
C TRP A 326 26.81 -22.81 -17.29
N ILE A 327 25.97 -22.89 -18.33
CA ILE A 327 25.42 -24.17 -18.82
C ILE A 327 26.54 -25.12 -19.31
N PRO A 328 27.47 -24.73 -20.20
CA PRO A 328 28.51 -25.64 -20.68
C PRO A 328 29.43 -26.17 -19.56
N PRO A 329 29.93 -25.34 -18.62
CA PRO A 329 30.69 -25.81 -17.47
C PRO A 329 29.96 -26.87 -16.62
N VAL A 330 28.69 -26.62 -16.29
CA VAL A 330 27.87 -27.55 -15.49
C VAL A 330 27.62 -28.84 -16.25
N TYR A 331 27.29 -28.74 -17.54
CA TYR A 331 27.06 -29.90 -18.40
C TYR A 331 28.33 -30.76 -18.53
N TYR A 332 29.48 -30.14 -18.78
CA TYR A 332 30.76 -30.85 -18.89
C TYR A 332 31.08 -31.65 -17.63
N ILE A 333 31.02 -31.02 -16.46
CA ILE A 333 31.32 -31.69 -15.19
C ILE A 333 30.29 -32.78 -14.87
N ALA A 334 29.00 -32.54 -15.14
CA ALA A 334 27.95 -33.53 -14.92
C ALA A 334 28.12 -34.76 -15.81
N MET A 335 28.49 -34.57 -17.08
CA MET A 335 28.76 -35.67 -18.02
C MET A 335 30.03 -36.43 -17.64
N ASP A 336 31.07 -35.75 -17.18
CA ASP A 336 32.32 -36.38 -16.72
C ASP A 336 32.07 -37.30 -15.51
N ILE A 337 31.24 -36.85 -14.56
CA ILE A 337 30.80 -37.66 -13.41
C ILE A 337 29.94 -38.85 -13.86
N ALA A 338 28.99 -38.62 -14.78
CA ALA A 338 28.09 -39.67 -15.25
C ALA A 338 28.81 -40.73 -16.12
N GLY A 339 29.85 -40.33 -16.85
CA GLY A 339 30.64 -41.20 -17.72
C GLY A 339 31.62 -42.11 -16.96
N ASN A 340 31.99 -41.74 -15.73
CA ASN A 340 32.92 -42.49 -14.89
C ASN A 340 32.28 -42.88 -13.54
N PRO A 341 31.23 -43.72 -13.54
CA PRO A 341 30.45 -44.02 -12.33
C PRO A 341 31.25 -44.80 -11.27
N ASP A 342 32.30 -45.51 -11.68
CA ASP A 342 33.11 -46.35 -10.80
C ASP A 342 34.27 -45.58 -10.14
N GLU A 343 34.55 -44.35 -10.57
CA GLU A 343 35.60 -43.52 -9.97
C GLU A 343 35.04 -42.60 -8.87
N PRO A 344 35.72 -42.52 -7.71
CA PRO A 344 35.30 -41.60 -6.66
C PRO A 344 35.47 -40.15 -7.12
N VAL A 345 34.36 -39.42 -7.26
CA VAL A 345 34.38 -38.02 -7.69
C VAL A 345 35.19 -37.17 -6.71
N PRO A 346 36.21 -36.43 -7.17
CA PRO A 346 36.98 -35.55 -6.31
C PRO A 346 36.10 -34.50 -5.62
N THR A 347 36.36 -34.23 -4.34
CA THR A 347 35.63 -33.22 -3.57
C THR A 347 35.72 -31.82 -4.18
N SER A 348 36.85 -31.49 -4.83
CA SER A 348 37.04 -30.25 -5.58
C SER A 348 36.08 -30.12 -6.77
N THR A 349 35.80 -31.23 -7.47
CA THR A 349 34.89 -31.27 -8.61
C THR A 349 33.45 -31.08 -8.16
N GLN A 350 33.05 -31.76 -7.07
CA GLN A 350 31.73 -31.57 -6.45
C GLN A 350 31.53 -30.13 -5.96
N ALA A 351 32.54 -29.55 -5.28
CA ALA A 351 32.48 -28.17 -4.80
C ALA A 351 32.38 -27.17 -5.97
N THR A 352 33.12 -27.41 -7.06
CA THR A 352 33.06 -26.58 -8.27
C THR A 352 31.67 -26.61 -8.91
N LEU A 353 31.09 -27.80 -9.06
CA LEU A 353 29.74 -27.98 -9.58
C LEU A 353 28.70 -27.27 -8.70
N ALA A 354 28.81 -27.42 -7.37
CA ALA A 354 27.90 -26.77 -6.43
C ALA A 354 27.96 -25.23 -6.52
N ILE A 355 29.16 -24.66 -6.64
CA ILE A 355 29.34 -23.21 -6.78
C ILE A 355 28.78 -22.71 -8.11
N PHE A 356 29.00 -23.45 -9.21
CA PHE A 356 28.47 -23.09 -10.52
C PHE A 356 26.93 -23.15 -10.53
N ALA A 357 26.35 -24.22 -9.99
CA ALA A 357 24.91 -24.39 -9.86
C ALA A 357 24.28 -23.31 -8.96
N LEU A 358 24.91 -22.98 -7.83
CA LEU A 358 24.43 -21.93 -6.93
C LEU A 358 24.48 -20.55 -7.60
N ASN A 359 25.55 -20.25 -8.33
CA ASN A 359 25.66 -19.01 -9.09
C ASN A 359 24.57 -18.94 -10.17
N MET A 360 24.37 -20.01 -10.95
CA MET A 360 23.27 -20.10 -11.93
C MET A 360 21.91 -19.86 -11.30
N PHE A 361 21.63 -20.47 -10.15
CA PHE A 361 20.37 -20.30 -9.45
C PHE A 361 20.13 -18.84 -9.06
N PHE A 362 21.14 -18.15 -8.52
CA PHE A 362 21.01 -16.73 -8.18
C PHE A 362 20.79 -15.85 -9.42
N ARG A 363 21.46 -16.16 -10.53
CA ARG A 363 21.27 -15.46 -11.81
C ARG A 363 19.88 -15.68 -12.40
N LEU A 364 19.33 -16.89 -12.26
CA LEU A 364 17.95 -17.20 -12.66
C LEU A 364 16.94 -16.40 -11.82
N LEU A 365 17.14 -16.29 -10.50
CA LEU A 365 16.29 -15.45 -9.65
C LEU A 365 16.36 -13.98 -10.07
N ASN A 366 17.56 -13.47 -10.38
CA ASN A 366 17.73 -12.12 -10.91
C ASN A 366 16.97 -11.93 -12.23
N ALA A 367 17.06 -12.90 -13.15
CA ALA A 367 16.35 -12.89 -14.42
C ALA A 367 14.82 -12.88 -14.22
N PHE A 368 14.28 -13.74 -13.34
CA PHE A 368 12.85 -13.75 -13.01
C PHE A 368 12.38 -12.41 -12.44
N GLY A 369 13.13 -11.79 -11.52
CA GLY A 369 12.75 -10.47 -11.01
C GLY A 369 12.83 -9.37 -12.06
N ASN A 370 13.79 -9.41 -12.98
CA ASN A 370 13.85 -8.48 -14.12
C ASN A 370 12.65 -8.66 -15.07
N ILE A 371 12.20 -9.91 -15.30
CA ILE A 371 10.98 -10.19 -16.07
C ILE A 371 9.75 -9.57 -15.40
N VAL A 372 9.60 -9.75 -14.08
CA VAL A 372 8.49 -9.12 -13.32
C VAL A 372 8.53 -7.59 -13.43
N LEU A 373 9.72 -6.99 -13.38
CA LEU A 373 9.90 -5.55 -13.54
C LEU A 373 9.58 -5.06 -14.95
N LEU A 374 9.86 -5.85 -15.98
CA LEU A 374 9.52 -5.53 -17.37
C LEU A 374 8.00 -5.46 -17.60
N PHE A 375 7.23 -6.30 -16.91
CA PHE A 375 5.77 -6.27 -16.96
C PHE A 375 5.14 -5.14 -16.14
N GLU A 376 5.92 -4.15 -15.68
CA GLU A 376 5.46 -2.98 -14.91
C GLU A 376 4.57 -3.36 -13.72
N TYR A 377 4.96 -4.41 -13.02
CA TYR A 377 4.15 -4.95 -11.94
C TYR A 377 3.96 -3.92 -10.80
N ASP A 378 2.70 -3.53 -10.56
CA ASP A 378 2.31 -2.63 -9.48
C ASP A 378 2.33 -3.36 -8.12
N MET A 379 3.40 -3.13 -7.37
CA MET A 379 3.63 -3.72 -6.04
C MET A 379 2.57 -3.33 -5.00
N THR A 380 1.88 -2.20 -5.18
CA THR A 380 0.91 -1.74 -4.19
C THR A 380 -0.40 -2.51 -4.24
N ARG A 381 -0.67 -3.21 -5.35
CA ARG A 381 -1.82 -4.11 -5.50
C ARG A 381 -1.81 -5.25 -4.49
N ALA A 382 -0.63 -5.66 -4.02
CA ALA A 382 -0.47 -6.70 -3.00
C ALA A 382 -1.16 -6.34 -1.67
N HIS A 383 -1.29 -5.05 -1.35
CA HIS A 383 -1.84 -4.57 -0.09
C HIS A 383 -3.33 -4.20 -0.19
N ARG A 384 -3.96 -4.47 -1.33
CA ARG A 384 -5.38 -4.16 -1.56
C ARG A 384 -6.29 -5.25 -1.00
N PRO A 385 -7.40 -4.89 -0.34
CA PRO A 385 -8.29 -5.83 0.32
C PRO A 385 -9.07 -6.74 -0.64
N THR A 386 -9.16 -6.38 -1.93
CA THR A 386 -9.93 -7.09 -2.97
C THR A 386 -9.12 -8.07 -3.82
N ALA A 387 -7.86 -8.33 -3.48
CA ALA A 387 -7.04 -9.27 -4.24
C ALA A 387 -7.64 -10.70 -4.23
N SER A 388 -7.77 -11.29 -5.41
CA SER A 388 -8.20 -12.69 -5.58
C SER A 388 -7.27 -13.66 -4.85
N THR A 389 -7.75 -14.87 -4.53
CA THR A 389 -6.97 -15.87 -3.79
C THR A 389 -5.66 -16.22 -4.49
N TRP A 390 -5.67 -16.34 -5.82
CA TRP A 390 -4.46 -16.52 -6.64
C TRP A 390 -3.48 -15.34 -6.53
N ARG A 391 -4.02 -14.11 -6.53
CA ARG A 391 -3.19 -12.91 -6.35
C ARG A 391 -2.52 -12.89 -4.98
N LYS A 392 -3.12 -13.45 -3.93
CA LYS A 392 -2.52 -13.50 -2.59
C LYS A 392 -1.26 -14.37 -2.51
N THR A 393 -1.08 -15.35 -3.40
CA THR A 393 0.13 -16.18 -3.45
C THR A 393 1.15 -15.62 -4.43
N VAL A 394 0.73 -15.15 -5.60
CA VAL A 394 1.64 -14.58 -6.61
C VAL A 394 2.22 -13.24 -6.19
N HIS A 395 1.42 -12.38 -5.52
CA HIS A 395 1.88 -11.06 -5.13
C HIS A 395 3.11 -11.04 -4.20
N PRO A 396 3.16 -11.81 -3.09
CA PRO A 396 4.33 -11.83 -2.22
C PRO A 396 5.55 -12.42 -2.94
N PHE A 397 5.36 -13.42 -3.81
CA PHE A 397 6.45 -13.99 -4.59
C PHE A 397 7.04 -12.97 -5.59
N ALA A 398 6.19 -12.29 -6.36
CA ALA A 398 6.62 -11.22 -7.26
C ALA A 398 7.30 -10.07 -6.49
N MET A 399 6.78 -9.70 -5.32
CA MET A 399 7.40 -8.67 -4.48
C MET A 399 8.77 -9.12 -3.94
N ALA A 400 8.91 -10.40 -3.56
CA ALA A 400 10.19 -10.97 -3.13
C ALA A 400 11.21 -10.96 -4.28
N LEU A 401 10.80 -11.35 -5.50
CA LEU A 401 11.66 -11.29 -6.68
C LEU A 401 12.10 -9.86 -7.02
N ILE A 402 11.19 -8.87 -6.94
CA ILE A 402 11.57 -7.47 -7.15
C ILE A 402 12.58 -7.00 -6.09
N ARG A 403 12.36 -7.33 -4.82
CA ARG A 403 13.30 -6.99 -3.73
C ARG A 403 14.64 -7.69 -3.87
N TRP A 404 14.63 -8.92 -4.39
CA TRP A 404 15.84 -9.70 -4.68
C TRP A 404 16.66 -9.07 -5.80
N THR A 405 16.01 -8.67 -6.90
CA THR A 405 16.70 -8.21 -8.11
C THR A 405 17.03 -6.72 -8.09
N TYR A 406 16.09 -5.86 -7.68
CA TYR A 406 16.28 -4.41 -7.71
C TYR A 406 15.24 -3.68 -6.83
N PRO A 407 15.45 -3.58 -5.50
CA PRO A 407 14.48 -2.96 -4.60
C PRO A 407 14.25 -1.48 -4.90
N GLN A 408 15.25 -0.77 -5.43
CA GLN A 408 15.15 0.63 -5.85
C GLN A 408 14.07 0.89 -6.92
N ALA A 409 13.55 -0.14 -7.59
CA ALA A 409 12.37 -0.01 -8.46
C ALA A 409 11.16 0.61 -7.74
N MET A 410 11.06 0.47 -6.40
CA MET A 410 10.01 1.10 -5.59
C MET A 410 10.08 2.64 -5.58
N GLU A 411 11.26 3.22 -5.78
CA GLU A 411 11.45 4.67 -5.78
C GLU A 411 11.08 5.33 -7.12
N GLN A 412 10.89 4.53 -8.17
CA GLN A 412 10.58 5.06 -9.50
C GLN A 412 9.19 5.70 -9.55
N LYS A 413 9.09 6.86 -10.20
CA LYS A 413 7.81 7.54 -10.41
C LYS A 413 6.94 6.77 -11.41
N TYR A 414 5.62 6.83 -11.20
CA TYR A 414 4.62 6.28 -12.12
C TYR A 414 3.59 7.37 -12.48
N PRO A 415 3.53 7.85 -13.74
CA PRO A 415 4.39 7.48 -14.86
C PRO A 415 5.85 7.95 -14.66
N PRO A 416 6.82 7.34 -15.37
CA PRO A 416 8.19 7.82 -15.38
C PRO A 416 8.24 9.24 -15.98
N ASP A 417 9.02 10.13 -15.37
CA ASP A 417 9.30 11.45 -15.95
C ASP A 417 10.18 11.23 -17.19
N TYR A 418 9.63 11.38 -18.39
CA TYR A 418 10.38 11.33 -19.65
C TYR A 418 10.98 12.69 -20.05
N ASN A 419 10.98 13.67 -19.13
CA ASN A 419 11.41 15.05 -19.41
C ASN A 419 12.83 15.32 -18.92
#